data_AF-A0A947EZM7-F1
#
_entry.id   AF-A0A947EZM7-F1
#
_cell.length_a   1.000
_cell.length_b   1.000
_cell.length_c   1.000
_cell.angle_alpha   90.00
_cell.angle_beta   90.00
_cell.angle_gamma   90.00
#
_symmetry.space_group_name_H-M   'P 1'
#
loop_
_entity.id
_entity.type
_entity.pdbx_description
1 polymer ?
#
loop_
_entity_poly.entity_id
_entity_poly.type
_entity_poly.pdbx_seq_one_letter_code
_entity_poly.pdbx_strand_id
1 'polypeptide(L)'
;MNKNKWINKYRRELFFSTYLLVAPFFIYLHLLFDDESVTTTIFGFKYHHAPSSTQYVIWLLINELTAFTFLILMFFSIDQKWKYVLFIPLSIYVLDLAGLSGLYIDVDSRVLFLQIAIISAFATTLIKLDQCIYKRKRTRSLIFKLNTLIHMYFNNSHIKRIVPRYKGKIQNKEFANISDINKLYHRKLYIKDLIDRYAFGDYFIKPIKGNWIKAFWIILILCSSSLRIAYGYIPKGIPAIEIGLLTIDANGFLDASMFIRFISLKIMILVPLVIWYLNANFWWRYALLSPIILYMYQFWESFQDINSLDAYGNIKVFPLVFLSVLLVLALSRVVRQQSQTLDTYEEISMEIDRLIKKLGKERSGVGDYRNRYQQILDKLVHGKSEEAQLAELTRLQQELRGKII
;
A
#
# COMPACT_ATOMS: atom_id res chain seq x y z
N MET A 1 -16.66 -20.59 -4.51
CA MET A 1 -16.44 -19.14 -4.26
C MET A 1 -15.89 -18.99 -2.85
N ASN A 2 -14.85 -18.19 -2.65
CA ASN A 2 -14.17 -18.11 -1.34
C ASN A 2 -14.98 -17.24 -0.38
N LYS A 3 -15.53 -17.83 0.69
CA LYS A 3 -16.22 -17.06 1.75
C LYS A 3 -15.22 -16.06 2.35
N ASN A 4 -15.65 -14.82 2.61
CA ASN A 4 -14.82 -13.75 3.19
C ASN A 4 -13.70 -13.21 2.28
N LYS A 5 -13.96 -13.08 0.98
CA LYS A 5 -13.00 -12.57 -0.01
C LYS A 5 -12.51 -11.16 0.36
N TRP A 6 -13.41 -10.27 0.75
CA TRP A 6 -13.09 -8.87 1.04
C TRP A 6 -12.42 -8.73 2.41
N ILE A 7 -12.85 -9.46 3.43
CA ILE A 7 -12.17 -9.52 4.74
C ILE A 7 -10.73 -10.03 4.61
N ASN A 8 -10.48 -11.09 3.84
CA ASN A 8 -9.12 -11.60 3.63
C ASN A 8 -8.24 -10.57 2.93
N LYS A 9 -8.83 -9.79 2.02
CA LYS A 9 -8.13 -8.70 1.36
C LYS A 9 -7.82 -7.55 2.31
N TYR A 10 -8.77 -7.13 3.14
CA TYR A 10 -8.54 -6.16 4.21
C TYR A 10 -7.41 -6.60 5.14
N ARG A 11 -7.36 -7.88 5.55
CA ARG A 11 -6.29 -8.40 6.41
C ARG A 11 -4.90 -8.23 5.78
N ARG A 12 -4.76 -8.50 4.48
CA ARG A 12 -3.50 -8.30 3.74
C ARG A 12 -3.12 -6.82 3.65
N GLU A 13 -4.08 -5.96 3.32
CA GLU A 13 -3.86 -4.50 3.27
C GLU A 13 -3.53 -3.93 4.66
N LEU A 14 -4.13 -4.48 5.73
CA LEU A 14 -3.82 -4.13 7.11
C LEU A 14 -2.39 -4.52 7.48
N PHE A 15 -1.99 -5.77 7.25
CA PHE A 15 -0.63 -6.23 7.48
C PHE A 15 0.39 -5.34 6.75
N PHE A 16 0.11 -5.03 5.49
CA PHE A 16 0.93 -4.13 4.69
C PHE A 16 1.03 -2.73 5.31
N SER A 17 -0.10 -2.14 5.72
CA SER A 17 -0.12 -0.83 6.39
C SER A 17 0.64 -0.82 7.72
N THR A 18 0.52 -1.89 8.51
CA THR A 18 1.23 -2.03 9.78
C THR A 18 2.73 -2.12 9.56
N TYR A 19 3.18 -2.89 8.55
CA TYR A 19 4.58 -2.91 8.17
C TYR A 19 5.08 -1.51 7.79
N LEU A 20 4.36 -0.77 6.94
CA LEU A 20 4.76 0.58 6.54
C LEU A 20 4.85 1.56 7.73
N LEU A 21 3.97 1.42 8.72
CA LEU A 21 4.00 2.24 9.93
C LEU A 21 5.22 1.96 10.81
N VAL A 22 5.57 0.68 10.96
CA VAL A 22 6.55 0.21 11.97
C VAL A 22 7.97 0.13 11.40
N ALA A 23 8.12 -0.20 10.11
CA ALA A 23 9.43 -0.36 9.47
C ALA A 23 10.44 0.78 9.71
N PRO A 24 10.05 2.08 9.70
CA PRO A 24 10.99 3.17 9.95
C PRO A 24 11.65 3.10 11.34
N PHE A 25 10.97 2.49 12.30
CA PHE A 25 11.44 2.34 13.68
C PHE A 25 12.39 1.15 13.87
N PHE A 26 12.52 0.27 12.88
CA PHE A 26 13.52 -0.80 12.96
C PHE A 26 14.94 -0.24 13.07
N ILE A 27 15.17 0.99 12.61
CA ILE A 27 16.45 1.67 12.78
C ILE A 27 16.90 1.66 14.25
N TYR A 28 15.99 1.75 15.23
CA TYR A 28 16.34 1.74 16.67
C TYR A 28 16.78 0.37 17.21
N LEU A 29 16.62 -0.72 16.46
CA LEU A 29 17.12 -2.04 16.88
C LEU A 29 18.65 -2.06 17.01
N HIS A 30 19.36 -1.12 16.39
CA HIS A 30 20.80 -0.96 16.57
C HIS A 30 21.20 -0.67 18.03
N LEU A 31 20.32 -0.06 18.84
CA LEU A 31 20.54 0.23 20.26
C LEU A 31 20.62 -1.04 21.12
N LEU A 32 20.28 -2.21 20.57
CA LEU A 32 20.40 -3.50 21.24
C LEU A 32 21.82 -4.10 21.13
N PHE A 33 22.72 -3.44 20.41
CA PHE A 33 24.08 -3.90 20.16
C PHE A 33 25.09 -3.03 20.92
N ASP A 34 26.22 -3.64 21.26
CA ASP A 34 27.29 -3.00 22.01
C ASP A 34 28.11 -2.04 21.12
N ASP A 35 28.29 -0.80 21.59
CA ASP A 35 28.98 0.27 20.87
C ASP A 35 30.50 0.09 20.85
N GLU A 36 31.07 -0.60 21.84
CA GLU A 36 32.53 -0.78 21.96
C GLU A 36 33.04 -2.06 21.27
N SER A 37 32.13 -2.85 20.68
CA SER A 37 32.47 -4.12 20.07
C SER A 37 32.77 -4.00 18.57
N VAL A 38 33.87 -4.63 18.12
CA VAL A 38 34.25 -4.76 16.70
C VAL A 38 33.73 -6.08 16.08
N THR A 39 33.11 -6.93 16.91
CA THR A 39 32.56 -8.22 16.49
C THR A 39 31.10 -8.34 16.88
N THR A 40 30.27 -8.80 15.94
CA THR A 40 28.86 -9.10 16.21
C THR A 40 28.50 -10.50 15.76
N THR A 41 27.58 -11.14 16.49
CA THR A 41 27.05 -12.45 16.10
C THR A 41 25.63 -12.27 15.57
N ILE A 42 25.44 -12.46 14.26
CA ILE A 42 24.14 -12.35 13.60
C ILE A 42 23.78 -13.73 13.06
N PHE A 43 22.62 -14.27 13.48
CA PHE A 43 22.16 -15.62 13.11
C PHE A 43 23.19 -16.74 13.38
N GLY A 44 24.02 -16.58 14.42
CA GLY A 44 25.06 -17.55 14.78
C GLY A 44 26.40 -17.39 14.05
N PHE A 45 26.51 -16.47 13.09
CA PHE A 45 27.76 -16.15 12.40
C PHE A 45 28.44 -14.95 13.04
N LYS A 46 29.74 -15.06 13.31
CA LYS A 46 30.57 -13.95 13.82
C LYS A 46 31.08 -13.11 12.66
N TYR A 47 30.80 -11.81 12.71
CA TYR A 47 31.23 -10.83 11.72
C TYR A 47 32.22 -9.87 12.36
N HIS A 48 33.39 -9.74 11.74
CA HIS A 48 34.33 -8.65 12.00
C HIS A 48 34.02 -7.53 11.02
N HIS A 49 33.87 -6.31 11.51
CA HIS A 49 33.60 -5.13 10.69
C HIS A 49 34.66 -4.06 10.94
N ALA A 50 34.80 -3.13 9.99
CA ALA A 50 35.86 -2.13 10.01
C ALA A 50 35.61 -0.95 10.98
N PRO A 51 34.36 -0.44 11.14
CA PRO A 51 34.10 0.59 12.13
C PRO A 51 34.36 0.11 13.56
N SER A 52 34.74 1.03 14.46
CA SER A 52 34.97 0.71 15.87
C SER A 52 33.69 0.32 16.63
N SER A 53 32.52 0.56 16.04
CA SER A 53 31.21 0.38 16.67
C SER A 53 30.31 -0.57 15.88
N THR A 54 29.93 -1.68 16.51
CA THR A 54 28.89 -2.59 15.99
C THR A 54 27.56 -1.85 15.86
N GLN A 55 27.22 -1.03 16.85
CA GLN A 55 25.98 -0.26 16.86
C GLN A 55 25.84 0.59 15.59
N TYR A 56 26.91 1.28 15.16
CA TYR A 56 26.93 2.05 13.92
C TYR A 56 26.72 1.20 12.66
N VAL A 57 27.39 0.05 12.58
CA VAL A 57 27.26 -0.86 11.43
C VAL A 57 25.84 -1.42 11.30
N ILE A 58 25.25 -1.84 12.43
CA ILE A 58 23.87 -2.34 12.45
C ILE A 58 22.89 -1.22 12.08
N TRP A 59 23.08 -0.01 12.62
CA TRP A 59 22.27 1.15 12.27
C TRP A 59 22.28 1.42 10.76
N LEU A 60 23.47 1.44 10.17
CA LEU A 60 23.65 1.69 8.75
C LEU A 60 22.99 0.59 7.91
N LEU A 61 23.23 -0.67 8.25
CA LEU A 61 22.61 -1.83 7.58
C LEU A 61 21.08 -1.76 7.62
N ILE A 62 20.49 -1.50 8.78
CA ILE A 62 19.03 -1.43 8.91
C ILE A 62 18.47 -0.22 8.16
N ASN A 63 19.15 0.93 8.19
CA ASN A 63 18.72 2.12 7.46
C ASN A 63 18.66 1.86 5.94
N GLU A 64 19.71 1.25 5.37
CA GLU A 64 19.77 0.89 3.95
C GLU A 64 18.72 -0.18 3.58
N LEU A 65 18.58 -1.24 4.40
CA LEU A 65 17.58 -2.29 4.19
C LEU A 65 16.14 -1.76 4.25
N THR A 66 15.88 -0.82 5.15
CA THR A 66 14.55 -0.21 5.32
C THR A 66 14.18 0.61 4.08
N ALA A 67 15.09 1.48 3.61
CA ALA A 67 14.89 2.27 2.41
C ALA A 67 14.74 1.40 1.15
N PHE A 68 15.60 0.38 1.00
CA PHE A 68 15.50 -0.63 -0.06
C PHE A 68 14.14 -1.32 -0.07
N THR A 69 13.66 -1.74 1.10
CA THR A 69 12.36 -2.42 1.21
C THR A 69 11.22 -1.48 0.84
N PHE A 70 11.23 -0.21 1.24
CA PHE A 70 10.23 0.77 0.81
C PHE A 70 10.20 0.95 -0.71
N LEU A 71 11.35 1.02 -1.37
CA LEU A 71 11.42 1.14 -2.83
C LEU A 71 10.90 -0.11 -3.54
N ILE A 72 11.17 -1.31 -3.03
CA ILE A 72 10.59 -2.56 -3.55
C ILE A 72 9.06 -2.55 -3.40
N LEU A 73 8.57 -2.19 -2.22
CA LEU A 73 7.13 -2.14 -1.96
C LEU A 73 6.45 -1.09 -2.84
N MET A 74 7.08 0.06 -3.05
CA MET A 74 6.65 1.09 -3.99
C MET A 74 6.57 0.53 -5.43
N PHE A 75 7.63 -0.15 -5.89
CA PHE A 75 7.70 -0.75 -7.22
C PHE A 75 6.54 -1.73 -7.47
N PHE A 76 6.24 -2.59 -6.50
CA PHE A 76 5.10 -3.51 -6.62
C PHE A 76 3.74 -2.87 -6.38
N SER A 77 3.68 -1.70 -5.74
CA SER A 77 2.40 -1.01 -5.48
C SER A 77 1.96 -0.10 -6.64
N ILE A 78 2.88 0.34 -7.48
CA ILE A 78 2.59 1.21 -8.62
C ILE A 78 2.24 0.38 -9.85
N ASP A 79 1.13 0.73 -10.50
CA ASP A 79 0.66 0.06 -11.72
C ASP A 79 1.16 0.75 -13.01
N GLN A 80 1.76 1.93 -12.90
CA GLN A 80 2.24 2.72 -14.03
C GLN A 80 3.66 2.33 -14.45
N LYS A 81 3.95 2.37 -15.76
CA LYS A 81 5.26 1.97 -16.31
C LYS A 81 6.45 2.81 -15.83
N TRP A 82 6.26 4.08 -15.44
CA TRP A 82 7.36 4.91 -14.97
C TRP A 82 8.06 4.37 -13.72
N LYS A 83 7.41 3.46 -12.98
CA LYS A 83 8.00 2.78 -11.82
C LYS A 83 9.34 2.10 -12.10
N TYR A 84 9.64 1.74 -13.35
CA TYR A 84 10.93 1.14 -13.72
C TYR A 84 12.11 2.09 -13.50
N VAL A 85 11.87 3.40 -13.39
CA VAL A 85 12.90 4.37 -12.99
C VAL A 85 13.39 4.12 -11.54
N LEU A 86 12.58 3.45 -10.70
CA LEU A 86 13.00 3.05 -9.35
C LEU A 86 14.15 2.03 -9.35
N PHE A 87 14.46 1.39 -10.49
CA PHE A 87 15.64 0.52 -10.58
C PHE A 87 16.93 1.26 -10.31
N ILE A 88 17.02 2.56 -10.60
CA ILE A 88 18.22 3.36 -10.36
C ILE A 88 18.50 3.46 -8.85
N PRO A 89 17.62 4.04 -8.01
CA PRO A 89 17.86 4.09 -6.57
C PRO A 89 17.93 2.69 -5.95
N LEU A 90 17.14 1.71 -6.42
CA LEU A 90 17.25 0.32 -5.95
C LEU A 90 18.65 -0.26 -6.20
N SER A 91 19.24 0.00 -7.37
CA SER A 91 20.59 -0.49 -7.68
C SER A 91 21.63 0.16 -6.79
N ILE A 92 21.49 1.46 -6.49
CA ILE A 92 22.37 2.16 -5.55
C ILE A 92 22.29 1.52 -4.16
N TYR A 93 21.08 1.25 -3.63
CA TYR A 93 20.91 0.56 -2.35
C TYR A 93 21.49 -0.86 -2.35
N VAL A 94 21.37 -1.61 -3.46
CA VAL A 94 22.01 -2.93 -3.59
C VAL A 94 23.52 -2.83 -3.52
N LEU A 95 24.12 -1.83 -4.19
CA LEU A 95 25.56 -1.58 -4.14
C LEU A 95 26.01 -1.16 -2.74
N ASP A 96 25.25 -0.29 -2.07
CA ASP A 96 25.56 0.16 -0.71
C ASP A 96 25.50 -1.01 0.28
N LEU A 97 24.48 -1.87 0.19
CA LEU A 97 24.38 -3.10 1.00
C LEU A 97 25.52 -4.09 0.72
N ALA A 98 25.90 -4.25 -0.55
CA ALA A 98 27.05 -5.07 -0.92
C ALA A 98 28.33 -4.49 -0.31
N GLY A 99 28.54 -3.17 -0.41
CA GLY A 99 29.67 -2.48 0.18
C GLY A 99 29.81 -2.71 1.69
N LEU A 100 28.70 -2.65 2.44
CA LEU A 100 28.70 -2.89 3.88
C LEU A 100 29.15 -4.30 4.28
N SER A 101 28.96 -5.29 3.41
CA SER A 101 29.40 -6.67 3.68
C SER A 101 30.92 -6.90 3.54
N GLY A 102 31.70 -5.82 3.31
CA GLY A 102 33.15 -5.93 3.06
C GLY A 102 33.51 -6.30 1.62
N LEU A 103 32.51 -6.37 0.73
CA LEU A 103 32.72 -6.46 -0.73
C LEU A 103 33.20 -5.13 -1.35
N TYR A 104 33.57 -4.13 -0.54
CA TYR A 104 34.46 -3.03 -0.94
C TYR A 104 35.87 -3.57 -1.17
N ILE A 105 35.98 -4.46 -2.14
CA ILE A 105 37.24 -4.76 -2.78
C ILE A 105 37.53 -3.52 -3.64
N ASP A 106 38.76 -3.03 -3.54
CA ASP A 106 39.32 -1.96 -4.37
C ASP A 106 38.83 -2.10 -5.81
N VAL A 107 38.66 -0.99 -6.55
CA VAL A 107 37.97 -0.91 -7.87
C VAL A 107 38.74 -1.67 -8.96
N ASP A 108 38.92 -2.96 -8.77
CA ASP A 108 39.34 -3.92 -9.75
C ASP A 108 38.16 -4.10 -10.70
N SER A 109 38.48 -4.05 -12.00
CA SER A 109 37.61 -4.43 -13.11
C SER A 109 36.72 -5.66 -12.82
N ARG A 110 37.22 -6.64 -12.05
CA ARG A 110 36.49 -7.84 -11.64
C ARG A 110 35.30 -7.55 -10.71
N VAL A 111 35.46 -6.60 -9.78
CA VAL A 111 34.42 -6.19 -8.83
C VAL A 111 33.30 -5.44 -9.56
N LEU A 112 33.67 -4.58 -10.50
CA LEU A 112 32.71 -3.85 -11.34
C LEU A 112 31.86 -4.81 -12.19
N PHE A 113 32.47 -5.83 -12.79
CA PHE A 113 31.73 -6.87 -13.52
C PHE A 113 30.74 -7.62 -12.60
N LEU A 114 31.18 -8.00 -11.39
CA LEU A 114 30.33 -8.66 -10.41
C LEU A 114 29.14 -7.76 -9.99
N GLN A 115 29.38 -6.47 -9.74
CA GLN A 115 28.35 -5.49 -9.41
C GLN A 115 27.31 -5.35 -10.53
N ILE A 116 27.75 -5.23 -11.79
CA ILE A 116 26.86 -5.19 -12.96
C ILE A 116 26.04 -6.48 -13.08
N ALA A 117 26.67 -7.64 -12.85
CA ALA A 117 26.00 -8.93 -12.89
C ALA A 117 24.92 -9.04 -11.79
N ILE A 118 25.23 -8.61 -10.55
CA ILE A 118 24.29 -8.58 -9.43
C ILE A 118 23.10 -7.66 -9.75
N ILE A 119 23.36 -6.43 -10.21
CA ILE A 119 22.29 -5.47 -10.58
C ILE A 119 21.43 -6.02 -11.70
N SER A 120 22.03 -6.61 -12.74
CA SER A 120 21.31 -7.19 -13.88
C SER A 120 20.46 -8.39 -13.46
N ALA A 121 21.00 -9.28 -12.64
CA ALA A 121 20.26 -10.42 -12.08
C ALA A 121 19.08 -9.95 -11.20
N PHE A 122 19.30 -8.92 -10.38
CA PHE A 122 18.26 -8.32 -9.54
C PHE A 122 17.15 -7.67 -10.38
N ALA A 123 17.50 -6.83 -11.35
CA ALA A 123 16.55 -6.16 -12.24
C ALA A 123 15.71 -7.17 -13.05
N THR A 124 16.35 -8.18 -13.65
CA THR A 124 15.65 -9.23 -14.40
C THR A 124 14.68 -10.02 -13.51
N THR A 125 15.08 -10.32 -12.27
CA THR A 125 14.21 -10.98 -11.28
C THR A 125 13.01 -10.10 -10.93
N LEU A 126 13.21 -8.81 -10.64
CA LEU A 126 12.10 -7.89 -10.36
C LEU A 126 11.14 -7.74 -11.55
N ILE A 127 11.64 -7.65 -12.78
CA ILE A 127 10.80 -7.57 -13.99
C ILE A 127 9.96 -8.85 -14.14
N LYS A 128 10.57 -10.04 -13.99
CA LYS A 128 9.84 -11.32 -14.07
C LYS A 128 8.77 -11.43 -12.97
N LEU A 129 9.09 -11.02 -11.75
CA LEU A 129 8.15 -10.96 -10.64
C LEU A 129 6.99 -9.99 -10.93
N ASP A 130 7.28 -8.79 -11.46
CA ASP A 130 6.25 -7.82 -11.82
C ASP A 130 5.33 -8.38 -12.90
N GLN A 131 5.85 -9.03 -13.94
CA GLN A 131 5.04 -9.67 -14.98
C GLN A 131 4.14 -10.78 -14.41
N CYS A 132 4.65 -11.57 -13.46
CA CYS A 132 3.88 -12.61 -12.78
C CYS A 132 2.76 -12.00 -11.92
N ILE A 133 3.08 -10.96 -11.15
CA ILE A 133 2.14 -10.25 -10.28
C ILE A 133 1.10 -9.49 -11.12
N TYR A 134 1.50 -8.85 -12.21
CA TYR A 134 0.63 -8.10 -13.12
C TYR A 134 -0.46 -9.00 -13.71
N LYS A 135 -0.12 -10.23 -14.12
CA LYS A 135 -1.10 -11.24 -14.56
C LYS A 135 -2.12 -11.59 -13.47
N ARG A 136 -1.72 -11.55 -12.18
CA ARG A 136 -2.60 -11.81 -11.02
C ARG A 136 -3.36 -10.58 -10.53
N LYS A 137 -2.88 -9.36 -10.79
CA LYS A 137 -3.34 -8.08 -10.22
C LYS A 137 -4.71 -7.58 -10.72
N ARG A 138 -5.44 -8.35 -11.54
CA ARG A 138 -6.83 -8.02 -11.93
C ARG A 138 -7.85 -8.11 -10.78
N THR A 139 -7.41 -8.15 -9.52
CA THR A 139 -8.25 -8.11 -8.34
C THR A 139 -8.40 -6.69 -7.81
N ARG A 140 -9.62 -6.14 -7.96
CA ARG A 140 -10.10 -4.85 -7.43
C ARG A 140 -9.57 -4.60 -6.01
N SER A 141 -8.67 -3.64 -5.85
CA SER A 141 -8.21 -3.06 -4.58
C SER A 141 -9.32 -2.27 -3.88
N LEU A 142 -9.22 -2.07 -2.56
CA LEU A 142 -10.17 -1.22 -1.84
C LEU A 142 -9.69 0.23 -1.99
N ILE A 143 -10.28 0.95 -2.94
CA ILE A 143 -9.98 2.36 -3.21
C ILE A 143 -10.98 3.19 -2.44
N PHE A 144 -10.50 4.07 -1.57
CA PHE A 144 -11.35 4.95 -0.78
C PHE A 144 -10.75 6.35 -0.72
N LYS A 145 -11.59 7.37 -0.92
CA LYS A 145 -11.23 8.76 -0.68
C LYS A 145 -11.30 9.06 0.83
N LEU A 146 -10.41 9.93 1.32
CA LEU A 146 -10.36 10.28 2.75
C LEU A 146 -11.69 10.85 3.25
N ASN A 147 -12.23 11.84 2.54
CA ASN A 147 -13.48 12.51 2.93
C ASN A 147 -14.64 11.51 3.04
N THR A 148 -14.66 10.52 2.14
CA THR A 148 -15.64 9.44 2.17
C THR A 148 -15.45 8.55 3.39
N LEU A 149 -14.21 8.18 3.74
CA LEU A 149 -13.92 7.41 4.95
C LEU A 149 -14.30 8.17 6.23
N ILE A 150 -14.02 9.47 6.30
CA ILE A 150 -14.38 10.33 7.44
C ILE A 150 -15.90 10.40 7.58
N HIS A 151 -16.62 10.71 6.50
CA HIS A 151 -18.08 10.78 6.51
C HIS A 151 -18.70 9.44 6.95
N MET A 152 -18.16 8.31 6.48
CA MET A 152 -18.59 6.98 6.94
C MET A 152 -18.29 6.76 8.42
N TYR A 153 -17.13 7.19 8.93
CA TYR A 153 -16.80 6.97 10.34
C TYR A 153 -17.86 7.57 11.26
N PHE A 154 -18.33 8.78 10.92
CA PHE A 154 -19.33 9.50 11.71
C PHE A 154 -20.79 9.08 11.43
N ASN A 155 -21.17 8.86 10.16
CA ASN A 155 -22.59 8.72 9.80
C ASN A 155 -23.10 7.26 9.70
N ASN A 156 -22.26 6.25 9.96
CA ASN A 156 -22.58 4.88 9.57
C ASN A 156 -23.16 3.97 10.67
N SER A 157 -23.90 4.54 11.63
CA SER A 157 -24.53 3.79 12.73
C SER A 157 -25.53 2.73 12.24
N HIS A 158 -26.24 3.00 11.13
CA HIS A 158 -27.23 2.09 10.57
C HIS A 158 -26.61 0.82 9.94
N ILE A 159 -25.54 0.93 9.16
CA ILE A 159 -24.89 -0.26 8.53
C ILE A 159 -24.35 -1.20 9.62
N LYS A 160 -23.77 -0.66 10.70
CA LYS A 160 -23.27 -1.45 11.83
C LYS A 160 -24.34 -2.36 12.46
N ARG A 161 -25.59 -1.90 12.52
CA ARG A 161 -26.72 -2.70 13.07
C ARG A 161 -27.27 -3.69 12.06
N ILE A 162 -27.30 -3.30 10.78
CA ILE A 162 -27.98 -4.04 9.72
C ILE A 162 -27.17 -5.26 9.29
N VAL A 163 -25.90 -5.06 8.94
CA VAL A 163 -25.07 -6.10 8.31
C VAL A 163 -24.96 -7.39 9.16
N PRO A 164 -24.66 -7.33 10.47
CA PRO A 164 -24.55 -8.54 11.29
C PRO A 164 -25.86 -9.32 11.40
N ARG A 165 -27.00 -8.61 11.50
CA ARG A 165 -28.32 -9.23 11.64
C ARG A 165 -28.67 -10.08 10.43
N TYR A 166 -28.40 -9.60 9.22
CA TYR A 166 -28.69 -10.37 8.00
C TYR A 166 -27.70 -11.50 7.79
N LYS A 167 -26.42 -11.30 8.14
CA LYS A 167 -25.43 -12.38 8.10
C LYS A 167 -25.86 -13.57 8.98
N GLY A 168 -26.36 -13.31 10.19
CA GLY A 168 -26.90 -14.35 11.07
C GLY A 168 -28.08 -15.10 10.44
N LYS A 169 -29.05 -14.38 9.87
CA LYS A 169 -30.22 -15.00 9.21
C LYS A 169 -29.84 -15.90 8.02
N ILE A 170 -28.89 -15.46 7.20
CA ILE A 170 -28.41 -16.24 6.05
C ILE A 170 -27.71 -17.52 6.53
N GLN A 171 -26.86 -17.40 7.56
CA GLN A 171 -26.15 -18.55 8.13
C GLN A 171 -27.11 -19.57 8.74
N ASN A 172 -28.18 -19.11 9.38
CA ASN A 172 -29.23 -19.95 9.94
C ASN A 172 -30.17 -20.57 8.89
N LYS A 173 -30.00 -20.25 7.60
CA LYS A 173 -30.90 -20.67 6.51
C LYS A 173 -32.38 -20.35 6.79
N GLU A 174 -32.64 -19.22 7.45
CA GLU A 174 -34.01 -18.79 7.80
C GLU A 174 -34.86 -18.41 6.57
N PHE A 175 -34.28 -18.43 5.37
CA PHE A 175 -34.95 -18.09 4.12
C PHE A 175 -35.27 -19.38 3.35
N ALA A 176 -36.55 -19.75 3.31
CA ALA A 176 -37.02 -20.98 2.68
C ALA A 176 -38.02 -20.75 1.54
N ASN A 177 -38.69 -19.59 1.51
CA ASN A 177 -39.86 -19.35 0.67
C ASN A 177 -39.67 -18.22 -0.35
N ILE A 178 -40.53 -18.15 -1.37
CA ILE A 178 -40.51 -17.10 -2.40
C ILE A 178 -40.66 -15.69 -1.82
N SER A 179 -41.43 -15.53 -0.73
CA SER A 179 -41.57 -14.25 -0.02
C SER A 179 -40.25 -13.76 0.59
N ASP A 180 -39.32 -14.67 0.88
CA ASP A 180 -38.00 -14.35 1.41
C ASP A 180 -37.06 -13.83 0.33
N ILE A 181 -37.25 -14.26 -0.92
CA ILE A 181 -36.46 -13.77 -2.07
C ILE A 181 -36.69 -12.27 -2.27
N ASN A 182 -37.93 -11.80 -2.20
CA ASN A 182 -38.22 -10.35 -2.30
C ASN A 182 -37.59 -9.55 -1.17
N LYS A 183 -37.70 -10.05 0.07
CA LYS A 183 -37.07 -9.40 1.23
C LYS A 183 -35.55 -9.32 1.06
N LEU A 184 -34.91 -10.40 0.62
CA LEU A 184 -33.48 -10.44 0.32
C LEU A 184 -33.10 -9.52 -0.84
N TYR A 185 -33.92 -9.46 -1.90
CA TYR A 185 -33.67 -8.62 -3.06
C TYR A 185 -33.77 -7.12 -2.73
N HIS A 186 -34.83 -6.67 -2.06
CA HIS A 186 -34.92 -5.28 -1.59
C HIS A 186 -33.77 -4.95 -0.65
N ARG A 187 -33.32 -5.91 0.17
CA ARG A 187 -32.18 -5.68 1.04
C ARG A 187 -30.85 -5.62 0.29
N LYS A 188 -30.68 -6.45 -0.74
CA LYS A 188 -29.55 -6.38 -1.67
C LYS A 188 -29.50 -5.01 -2.33
N LEU A 189 -30.63 -4.50 -2.82
CA LEU A 189 -30.73 -3.15 -3.41
C LEU A 189 -30.37 -2.07 -2.40
N TYR A 190 -30.90 -2.13 -1.17
CA TYR A 190 -30.54 -1.18 -0.13
C TYR A 190 -29.03 -1.21 0.20
N ILE A 191 -28.44 -2.40 0.33
CA ILE A 191 -27.00 -2.54 0.58
C ILE A 191 -26.20 -2.06 -0.64
N LYS A 192 -26.66 -2.35 -1.86
CA LYS A 192 -26.06 -1.87 -3.10
C LYS A 192 -26.05 -0.35 -3.14
N ASP A 193 -27.18 0.29 -2.87
CA ASP A 193 -27.28 1.74 -2.84
C ASP A 193 -26.42 2.36 -1.74
N LEU A 194 -26.31 1.74 -0.56
CA LEU A 194 -25.31 2.14 0.44
C LEU A 194 -23.88 1.99 -0.09
N ILE A 195 -23.57 0.87 -0.73
CA ILE A 195 -22.28 0.62 -1.38
C ILE A 195 -22.01 1.63 -2.49
N ASP A 196 -22.99 2.05 -3.26
CA ASP A 196 -22.82 2.99 -4.37
C ASP A 196 -22.65 4.42 -3.81
N ARG A 197 -23.46 4.81 -2.82
CA ARG A 197 -23.36 6.10 -2.10
C ARG A 197 -22.04 6.27 -1.36
N TYR A 198 -21.48 5.17 -0.83
CA TYR A 198 -20.33 5.23 0.07
C TYR A 198 -19.05 4.62 -0.52
N ALA A 199 -19.12 3.48 -1.19
CA ALA A 199 -17.95 2.74 -1.68
C ALA A 199 -17.64 2.95 -3.17
N PHE A 200 -18.57 3.41 -4.00
CA PHE A 200 -18.37 3.53 -5.45
C PHE A 200 -19.14 4.70 -6.08
N GLY A 201 -18.72 5.95 -5.83
CA GLY A 201 -18.81 6.90 -6.95
C GLY A 201 -18.01 6.31 -8.13
N ASP A 202 -18.39 6.56 -9.38
CA ASP A 202 -17.81 6.02 -10.64
C ASP A 202 -16.28 6.16 -10.82
N TYR A 203 -15.48 5.57 -9.93
CA TYR A 203 -14.06 5.84 -9.75
C TYR A 203 -13.22 4.63 -10.16
N PHE A 204 -13.22 4.35 -11.47
CA PHE A 204 -11.90 4.34 -12.11
C PHE A 204 -11.33 5.74 -11.84
N ILE A 205 -10.46 5.90 -10.84
CA ILE A 205 -9.62 7.09 -10.79
C ILE A 205 -8.92 7.07 -12.14
N LYS A 206 -9.37 7.92 -13.06
CA LYS A 206 -8.73 8.04 -14.36
C LYS A 206 -7.28 8.30 -14.01
N PRO A 207 -6.34 7.42 -14.43
CA PRO A 207 -4.93 7.64 -14.15
C PRO A 207 -4.63 9.08 -14.54
N ILE A 208 -3.88 9.80 -13.68
CA ILE A 208 -3.49 11.18 -13.94
C ILE A 208 -3.05 11.26 -15.41
N LYS A 209 -3.90 11.87 -16.26
CA LYS A 209 -3.74 11.81 -17.72
C LYS A 209 -2.60 12.72 -18.20
N GLY A 210 -2.04 13.54 -17.31
CA GLY A 210 -0.90 14.40 -17.61
C GLY A 210 0.39 13.61 -17.75
N ASN A 211 0.87 13.44 -18.99
CA ASN A 211 2.21 12.91 -19.24
C ASN A 211 3.29 13.78 -18.58
N TRP A 212 3.07 15.08 -18.44
CA TRP A 212 3.96 16.02 -17.74
C TRP A 212 4.17 15.67 -16.26
N ILE A 213 3.13 15.25 -15.54
CA ILE A 213 3.25 14.87 -14.12
C ILE A 213 4.12 13.61 -13.98
N LYS A 214 4.00 12.66 -14.92
CA LYS A 214 4.85 11.46 -14.94
C LYS A 214 6.30 11.82 -15.24
N ALA A 215 6.54 12.68 -16.24
CA ALA A 215 7.87 13.17 -16.55
C ALA A 215 8.50 13.89 -15.35
N PHE A 216 7.72 14.71 -14.66
CA PHE A 216 8.14 15.38 -13.43
C PHE A 216 8.56 14.39 -12.34
N TRP A 217 7.77 13.34 -12.07
CA TRP A 217 8.15 12.28 -11.13
C TRP A 217 9.43 11.55 -11.52
N ILE A 218 9.61 11.25 -12.81
CA ILE A 218 10.82 10.63 -13.32
C ILE A 218 12.03 11.54 -13.06
N ILE A 219 11.93 12.82 -13.40
CA ILE A 219 13.00 13.80 -13.20
C ILE A 219 13.35 13.93 -11.72
N LEU A 220 12.37 14.00 -10.82
CA LEU A 220 12.63 14.09 -9.38
C LEU A 220 13.38 12.86 -8.84
N ILE A 221 12.99 11.65 -9.25
CA ILE A 221 13.66 10.41 -8.82
C ILE A 221 15.09 10.32 -9.40
N LEU A 222 15.28 10.74 -10.65
CA LEU A 222 16.60 10.79 -11.27
C LEU A 222 17.49 11.80 -10.56
N CYS A 223 17.00 13.01 -10.31
CA CYS A 223 17.73 14.07 -9.63
C CYS A 223 18.14 13.64 -8.22
N SER A 224 17.22 13.04 -7.44
CA SER A 224 17.53 12.55 -6.09
C SER A 224 18.59 11.44 -6.10
N SER A 225 18.55 10.54 -7.09
CA SER A 225 19.54 9.46 -7.24
C SER A 225 20.89 9.99 -7.70
N SER A 226 20.91 10.96 -8.61
CA SER A 226 22.14 11.61 -9.09
C SER A 226 22.87 12.35 -7.98
N LEU A 227 22.16 12.98 -7.04
CA LEU A 227 22.77 13.64 -5.88
C LEU A 227 23.60 12.66 -5.05
N ARG A 228 23.10 11.43 -4.86
CA ARG A 228 23.82 10.36 -4.15
C ARG A 228 25.07 9.89 -4.90
N ILE A 229 25.09 9.93 -6.22
CA ILE A 229 26.28 9.63 -7.02
C ILE A 229 27.27 10.81 -6.95
N ALA A 230 26.75 12.05 -7.01
CA ALA A 230 27.53 13.27 -7.02
C ALA A 230 28.44 13.42 -5.78
N TYR A 231 28.00 12.91 -4.63
CA TYR A 231 28.83 12.88 -3.39
C TYR A 231 30.21 12.24 -3.62
N GLY A 232 30.32 11.23 -4.50
CA GLY A 232 31.58 10.53 -4.75
C GLY A 232 32.67 11.41 -5.37
N TYR A 233 32.31 12.56 -5.93
CA TYR A 233 33.26 13.52 -6.51
C TYR A 233 33.73 14.58 -5.51
N ILE A 234 33.18 14.57 -4.29
CA ILE A 234 33.53 15.52 -3.25
C ILE A 234 34.78 15.02 -2.52
N PRO A 235 35.87 15.80 -2.45
CA PRO A 235 37.07 15.39 -1.75
C PRO A 235 36.79 15.14 -0.26
N LYS A 236 37.43 14.11 0.29
CA LYS A 236 37.31 13.75 1.71
C LYS A 236 38.18 14.65 2.58
N GLY A 237 37.77 14.87 3.83
CA GLY A 237 38.55 15.63 4.82
C GLY A 237 38.46 17.16 4.69
N ILE A 238 37.60 17.68 3.82
CA ILE A 238 37.37 19.13 3.70
C ILE A 238 36.21 19.54 4.63
N PRO A 239 36.38 20.55 5.50
CA PRO A 239 35.36 20.96 6.47
C PRO A 239 34.16 21.68 5.84
N ALA A 240 34.34 22.33 4.69
CA ALA A 240 33.31 23.08 3.99
C ALA A 240 33.51 23.02 2.47
N ILE A 241 32.42 23.09 1.71
CA ILE A 241 32.44 23.09 0.24
C ILE A 241 31.82 24.38 -0.26
N GLU A 242 32.55 25.08 -1.13
CA GLU A 242 32.08 26.27 -1.81
C GLU A 242 31.48 25.89 -3.17
N ILE A 243 30.16 26.02 -3.31
CA ILE A 243 29.42 25.84 -4.57
C ILE A 243 28.89 27.19 -5.01
N GLY A 244 29.71 27.95 -5.76
CA GLY A 244 29.34 29.28 -6.25
C GLY A 244 29.15 30.28 -5.09
N LEU A 245 27.90 30.65 -4.80
CA LEU A 245 27.54 31.57 -3.71
C LEU A 245 27.12 30.88 -2.41
N LEU A 246 27.18 29.54 -2.36
CA LEU A 246 26.76 28.74 -1.21
C LEU A 246 27.97 28.04 -0.60
N THR A 247 28.21 28.27 0.69
CA THR A 247 29.11 27.48 1.54
C THR A 247 28.30 26.41 2.27
N ILE A 248 28.69 25.15 2.08
CA ILE A 248 28.10 24.01 2.77
C ILE A 248 29.14 23.48 3.76
N ASP A 249 28.91 23.73 5.05
CA ASP A 249 29.75 23.23 6.13
C ASP A 249 29.43 21.76 6.47
N ALA A 250 30.32 21.12 7.21
CA ALA A 250 30.14 19.75 7.67
C ALA A 250 28.96 19.55 8.65
N ASN A 251 28.40 20.62 9.24
CA ASN A 251 27.21 20.57 10.12
C ASN A 251 27.26 19.44 11.17
N GLY A 252 28.40 19.29 11.84
CA GLY A 252 28.60 18.28 12.88
C GLY A 252 29.02 16.89 12.41
N PHE A 253 29.13 16.68 11.10
CA PHE A 253 29.76 15.49 10.54
C PHE A 253 31.29 15.64 10.48
N LEU A 254 31.99 14.53 10.28
CA LEU A 254 33.46 14.50 10.22
C LEU A 254 34.02 15.41 9.12
N ASP A 255 33.34 15.45 7.97
CA ASP A 255 33.65 16.33 6.84
C ASP A 255 32.38 16.65 6.04
N ALA A 256 32.48 17.64 5.15
CA ALA A 256 31.36 18.05 4.30
C ALA A 256 30.91 16.95 3.32
N SER A 257 31.81 16.02 2.95
CA SER A 257 31.50 14.86 2.11
C SER A 257 30.52 13.90 2.81
N MET A 258 30.75 13.61 4.08
CA MET A 258 29.91 12.75 4.91
C MET A 258 28.54 13.38 5.15
N PHE A 259 28.49 14.69 5.38
CA PHE A 259 27.25 15.45 5.48
C PHE A 259 26.41 15.35 4.19
N ILE A 260 27.02 15.64 3.04
CA ILE A 260 26.32 15.58 1.75
C ILE A 260 25.89 14.15 1.43
N ARG A 261 26.72 13.13 1.74
CA ARG A 261 26.33 11.72 1.63
C ARG A 261 25.07 11.42 2.43
N PHE A 262 25.05 11.84 3.71
CA PHE A 262 23.93 11.61 4.61
C PHE A 262 22.65 12.25 4.06
N ILE A 263 22.69 13.54 3.69
CA ILE A 263 21.56 14.25 3.10
C ILE A 263 21.08 13.60 1.81
N SER A 264 22.00 13.21 0.94
CA SER A 264 21.67 12.61 -0.35
C SER A 264 20.92 11.30 -0.18
N LEU A 265 21.32 10.47 0.78
CA LEU A 265 20.60 9.23 1.13
C LEU A 265 19.16 9.54 1.59
N LYS A 266 18.99 10.54 2.46
CA LYS A 266 17.66 10.95 2.94
C LYS A 266 16.78 11.48 1.80
N ILE A 267 17.30 12.33 0.92
CA ILE A 267 16.57 12.82 -0.26
C ILE A 267 16.21 11.67 -1.21
N MET A 268 17.15 10.74 -1.43
CA MET A 268 16.97 9.60 -2.33
C MET A 268 15.82 8.69 -1.91
N ILE A 269 15.53 8.55 -0.60
CA ILE A 269 14.34 7.82 -0.12
C ILE A 269 13.11 8.70 0.06
N LEU A 270 13.27 9.93 0.55
CA LEU A 270 12.15 10.82 0.86
C LEU A 270 11.36 11.22 -0.39
N VAL A 271 12.05 11.54 -1.49
CA VAL A 271 11.41 11.92 -2.75
C VAL A 271 10.52 10.79 -3.30
N PRO A 272 11.01 9.54 -3.47
CA PRO A 272 10.15 8.41 -3.83
C PRO A 272 8.99 8.17 -2.86
N LEU A 273 9.19 8.29 -1.54
CA LEU A 273 8.11 8.11 -0.56
C LEU A 273 6.97 9.13 -0.74
N VAL A 274 7.30 10.41 -0.94
CA VAL A 274 6.31 11.46 -1.21
C VAL A 274 5.58 11.18 -2.53
N ILE A 275 6.31 10.83 -3.59
CA ILE A 275 5.71 10.44 -4.88
C ILE A 275 4.79 9.23 -4.70
N TRP A 276 5.21 8.24 -3.91
CA TRP A 276 4.42 7.05 -3.62
C TRP A 276 3.13 7.40 -2.89
N TYR A 277 3.20 8.24 -1.86
CA TYR A 277 2.04 8.73 -1.13
C TYR A 277 1.03 9.43 -2.05
N LEU A 278 1.51 10.31 -2.93
CA LEU A 278 0.66 11.07 -3.86
C LEU A 278 0.02 10.20 -4.94
N ASN A 279 0.73 9.18 -5.44
CA ASN A 279 0.23 8.29 -6.50
C ASN A 279 -0.58 7.10 -5.98
N ALA A 280 -0.41 6.71 -4.71
CA ALA A 280 -1.16 5.61 -4.13
C ALA A 280 -2.63 5.99 -3.92
N ASN A 281 -3.53 5.14 -4.40
CA ASN A 281 -4.99 5.34 -4.27
C ASN A 281 -5.63 4.45 -3.18
N PHE A 282 -4.81 3.71 -2.45
CA PHE A 282 -5.26 2.78 -1.42
C PHE A 282 -5.31 3.47 -0.06
N TRP A 283 -6.20 3.02 0.81
CA TRP A 283 -6.33 3.58 2.16
C TRP A 283 -5.05 3.41 2.99
N TRP A 284 -4.26 2.37 2.76
CA TRP A 284 -3.02 2.15 3.49
C TRP A 284 -1.95 3.20 3.19
N ARG A 285 -2.11 4.05 2.17
CA ARG A 285 -1.13 5.10 1.84
C ARG A 285 -0.86 6.05 3.00
N TYR A 286 -1.84 6.27 3.89
CA TYR A 286 -1.64 7.12 5.07
C TYR A 286 -0.64 6.51 6.06
N ALA A 287 -0.35 5.21 5.97
CA ALA A 287 0.75 4.60 6.70
C ALA A 287 2.13 5.11 6.24
N LEU A 288 2.25 5.61 5.00
CA LEU A 288 3.48 6.24 4.51
C LEU A 288 3.77 7.58 5.19
N LEU A 289 2.80 8.20 5.86
CA LEU A 289 3.05 9.41 6.62
C LEU A 289 4.06 9.16 7.74
N SER A 290 4.06 7.99 8.38
CA SER A 290 5.04 7.61 9.40
C SER A 290 6.49 7.71 8.88
N PRO A 291 6.91 6.97 7.83
CA PRO A 291 8.24 7.12 7.26
C PRO A 291 8.53 8.52 6.74
N ILE A 292 7.56 9.19 6.08
CA ILE A 292 7.77 10.54 5.55
C ILE A 292 8.10 11.51 6.67
N ILE A 293 7.31 11.51 7.75
CA ILE A 293 7.52 12.37 8.92
C ILE A 293 8.89 12.09 9.53
N LEU A 294 9.25 10.82 9.73
CA LEU A 294 10.54 10.46 10.32
C LEU A 294 11.72 10.90 9.44
N TYR A 295 11.70 10.61 8.14
CA TYR A 295 12.78 11.00 7.23
C TYR A 295 12.85 12.51 7.01
N MET A 296 11.71 13.23 7.00
CA MET A 296 11.70 14.70 6.98
C MET A 296 12.32 15.28 8.26
N TYR A 297 12.01 14.70 9.42
CA TYR A 297 12.60 15.12 10.69
C TYR A 297 14.11 14.88 10.70
N GLN A 298 14.57 13.68 10.32
CA GLN A 298 16.01 13.37 10.23
C GLN A 298 16.74 14.24 9.21
N PHE A 299 16.07 14.59 8.11
CA PHE A 299 16.60 15.54 7.13
C PHE A 299 16.76 16.92 7.76
N TRP A 300 15.75 17.43 8.45
CA TRP A 300 15.82 18.73 9.14
C TRP A 300 16.86 18.75 10.27
N GLU A 301 16.91 17.68 11.08
CA GLU A 301 17.86 17.49 12.19
C GLU A 301 19.31 17.55 11.72
N SER A 302 19.62 17.10 10.50
CA SER A 302 20.97 17.16 9.95
C SER A 302 21.51 18.59 9.73
N PHE A 303 20.63 19.60 9.71
CA PHE A 303 21.02 21.01 9.60
C PHE A 303 21.10 21.72 10.96
N GLN A 304 20.95 21.00 12.08
CA GLN A 304 21.03 21.56 13.42
C GLN A 304 22.44 21.38 14.01
N ASP A 305 22.82 22.27 14.93
CA ASP A 305 24.14 22.25 15.56
C ASP A 305 24.37 21.01 16.45
N ILE A 306 25.63 20.58 16.61
CA ILE A 306 26.06 19.43 17.43
C ILE A 306 25.50 19.49 18.85
N ASN A 307 25.47 20.69 19.46
CA ASN A 307 24.96 20.88 20.82
C ASN A 307 23.44 20.63 20.94
N SER A 308 22.73 20.56 19.83
CA SER A 308 21.29 20.28 19.75
C SER A 308 20.98 18.86 19.26
N LEU A 309 21.99 18.14 18.77
CA LEU A 309 21.95 16.71 18.41
C LEU A 309 22.05 15.88 19.70
N ASP A 310 20.97 15.86 20.48
CA ASP A 310 20.84 14.88 21.56
C ASP A 310 20.87 13.46 20.98
N ALA A 311 21.52 12.52 21.67
CA ALA A 311 21.50 11.08 21.33
C ALA A 311 20.07 10.50 21.21
N TYR A 312 19.08 11.21 21.73
CA TYR A 312 17.65 10.89 21.70
C TYR A 312 16.80 11.84 20.82
N GLY A 313 17.42 12.66 19.96
CA GLY A 313 16.77 13.76 19.21
C GLY A 313 15.49 13.35 18.48
N ASN A 314 15.49 12.16 17.88
CA ASN A 314 14.32 11.62 17.20
C ASN A 314 13.08 11.38 18.09
N ILE A 315 13.19 11.32 19.43
CA ILE A 315 12.01 11.17 20.31
C ILE A 315 11.04 12.34 20.12
N LYS A 316 11.55 13.54 19.79
CA LYS A 316 10.72 14.74 19.56
C LYS A 316 9.73 14.54 18.40
N VAL A 317 10.00 13.65 17.44
CA VAL A 317 9.07 13.36 16.32
C VAL A 317 7.97 12.37 16.68
N PHE A 318 8.11 11.62 17.77
CA PHE A 318 7.19 10.53 18.13
C PHE A 318 5.73 10.98 18.28
N PRO A 319 5.39 12.14 18.87
CA PRO A 319 4.00 12.59 18.93
C PRO A 319 3.35 12.72 17.54
N LEU A 320 4.11 13.23 16.56
CA LEU A 320 3.62 13.41 15.20
C LEU A 320 3.48 12.07 14.46
N VAL A 321 4.43 11.15 14.64
CA VAL A 321 4.31 9.80 14.06
C VAL A 321 3.18 9.01 14.74
N PHE A 322 3.00 9.14 16.06
CA PHE A 322 1.91 8.52 16.79
C PHE A 322 0.54 9.00 16.28
N LEU A 323 0.41 10.29 15.95
CA LEU A 323 -0.79 10.83 15.30
C LEU A 323 -1.07 10.13 13.96
N SER A 324 -0.04 9.86 13.16
CA SER A 324 -0.19 9.11 11.90
C SER A 324 -0.66 7.67 12.12
N VAL A 325 -0.17 7.01 13.19
CA VAL A 325 -0.61 5.67 13.59
C VAL A 325 -2.09 5.68 13.98
N LEU A 326 -2.51 6.65 14.81
CA LEU A 326 -3.92 6.80 15.20
C LEU A 326 -4.84 7.02 14.00
N LEU A 327 -4.40 7.85 13.05
CA LEU A 327 -5.12 8.07 11.78
C LEU A 327 -5.31 6.75 11.03
N VAL A 328 -4.24 5.98 10.82
CA VAL A 328 -4.33 4.69 10.10
C VAL A 328 -5.22 3.69 10.85
N LEU A 329 -5.13 3.64 12.18
CA LEU A 329 -6.02 2.79 13.00
C LEU A 329 -7.49 3.17 12.82
N ALA A 330 -7.81 4.47 12.85
CA ALA A 330 -9.17 4.95 12.61
C ALA A 330 -9.67 4.55 11.22
N LEU A 331 -8.86 4.76 10.18
CA LEU A 331 -9.20 4.37 8.80
C LEU A 331 -9.36 2.86 8.65
N SER A 332 -8.50 2.07 9.29
CA SER A 332 -8.58 0.60 9.24
C SER A 332 -9.91 0.07 9.78
N ARG A 333 -10.50 0.72 10.80
CA ARG A 333 -11.80 0.34 11.36
C ARG A 333 -12.93 0.57 10.35
N VAL A 334 -12.89 1.68 9.61
CA VAL A 334 -13.87 2.00 8.55
C VAL A 334 -13.76 0.99 7.42
N VAL A 335 -12.53 0.73 6.94
CA VAL A 335 -12.27 -0.20 5.85
C VAL A 335 -12.70 -1.63 6.21
N ARG A 336 -12.49 -2.05 7.46
CA ARG A 336 -12.96 -3.34 7.96
C ARG A 336 -14.48 -3.48 7.82
N GLN A 337 -15.22 -2.46 8.24
CA GLN A 337 -16.69 -2.46 8.15
C GLN A 337 -17.14 -2.54 6.69
N GLN A 338 -16.51 -1.79 5.80
CA GLN A 338 -16.81 -1.84 4.37
C GLN A 338 -16.54 -3.23 3.78
N SER A 339 -15.43 -3.85 4.16
CA SER A 339 -15.10 -5.21 3.71
C SER A 339 -16.16 -6.23 4.15
N GLN A 340 -16.69 -6.08 5.36
CA GLN A 340 -17.78 -6.93 5.87
C GLN A 340 -19.11 -6.69 5.12
N THR A 341 -19.43 -5.43 4.81
CA THR A 341 -20.62 -5.08 4.02
C THR A 341 -20.55 -5.71 2.62
N LEU A 342 -19.39 -5.66 1.96
CA LEU A 342 -19.18 -6.26 0.64
C LEU A 342 -19.29 -7.79 0.67
N ASP A 343 -18.69 -8.45 1.66
CA ASP A 343 -18.84 -9.90 1.83
C ASP A 343 -20.32 -10.27 2.07
N THR A 344 -21.06 -9.48 2.85
CA THR A 344 -22.49 -9.72 3.10
C THR A 344 -23.34 -9.51 1.85
N TYR A 345 -23.01 -8.51 1.03
CA TYR A 345 -23.66 -8.28 -0.26
C TYR A 345 -23.45 -9.46 -1.22
N GLU A 346 -22.23 -9.99 -1.30
CA GLU A 346 -21.92 -11.19 -2.10
C GLU A 346 -22.65 -12.43 -1.54
N GLU A 347 -22.71 -12.60 -0.21
CA GLU A 347 -23.45 -13.68 0.45
C GLU A 347 -24.95 -13.63 0.13
N ILE A 348 -25.59 -12.46 0.24
CA ILE A 348 -27.01 -12.28 -0.13
C ILE A 348 -27.22 -12.61 -1.60
N SER A 349 -26.33 -12.14 -2.47
CA SER A 349 -26.44 -12.38 -3.91
C SER A 349 -26.38 -13.87 -4.25
N MET A 350 -25.45 -14.60 -3.64
CA MET A 350 -25.35 -16.05 -3.81
C MET A 350 -26.57 -16.79 -3.28
N GLU A 351 -27.13 -16.35 -2.16
CA GLU A 351 -28.31 -16.99 -1.59
C GLU A 351 -29.55 -16.78 -2.46
N ILE A 352 -29.74 -15.58 -3.02
CA ILE A 352 -30.79 -15.31 -4.01
C ILE A 352 -30.62 -16.25 -5.22
N ASP A 353 -29.42 -16.36 -5.79
CA ASP A 353 -29.14 -17.24 -6.94
C ASP A 353 -29.41 -18.71 -6.60
N ARG A 354 -29.09 -19.14 -5.38
CA ARG A 354 -29.36 -20.50 -4.89
C ARG A 354 -30.85 -20.77 -4.78
N LEU A 355 -31.62 -19.85 -4.20
CA LEU A 355 -33.07 -19.99 -4.05
C LEU A 355 -33.76 -20.01 -5.42
N ILE A 356 -33.35 -19.14 -6.35
CA ILE A 356 -33.85 -19.15 -7.75
C ILE A 356 -33.56 -20.51 -8.42
N LYS A 357 -32.33 -21.04 -8.25
CA LYS A 357 -31.96 -22.36 -8.79
C LYS A 357 -32.78 -23.50 -8.18
N LYS A 358 -33.05 -23.46 -6.87
CA LYS A 358 -33.86 -24.47 -6.17
C LYS A 358 -35.29 -24.47 -6.70
N LEU A 359 -35.92 -23.30 -6.78
CA LEU A 359 -37.28 -23.13 -7.32
C LEU A 359 -37.38 -23.59 -8.78
N GLY A 360 -36.37 -23.29 -9.59
CA GLY A 360 -36.32 -23.74 -10.98
C GLY A 360 -36.15 -25.26 -11.16
N LYS A 361 -35.66 -25.98 -10.14
CA LYS A 361 -35.56 -27.45 -10.15
C LYS A 361 -36.83 -28.14 -9.63
N GLU A 362 -37.47 -27.56 -8.60
CA GLU A 362 -38.70 -28.11 -8.00
C GLU A 362 -39.93 -27.94 -8.89
N ARG A 363 -39.90 -27.04 -9.89
CA ARG A 363 -40.95 -26.92 -10.89
C ARG A 363 -40.38 -27.07 -12.30
N SER A 364 -40.58 -28.24 -12.89
CA SER A 364 -40.18 -28.62 -14.26
C SER A 364 -40.82 -27.77 -15.38
N GLY A 365 -41.73 -26.84 -15.08
CA GLY A 365 -42.28 -25.84 -16.03
C GLY A 365 -41.68 -24.42 -15.93
N VAL A 366 -40.73 -24.17 -15.01
CA VAL A 366 -40.22 -22.80 -14.71
C VAL A 366 -39.01 -22.40 -15.55
N GLY A 367 -38.48 -23.29 -16.40
CA GLY A 367 -37.34 -23.01 -17.27
C GLY A 367 -37.54 -21.78 -18.18
N ASP A 368 -38.76 -21.60 -18.69
CA ASP A 368 -39.10 -20.51 -19.60
C ASP A 368 -39.21 -19.15 -18.88
N TYR A 369 -39.75 -19.15 -17.66
CA TYR A 369 -39.81 -17.96 -16.80
C TYR A 369 -38.45 -17.58 -16.23
N ARG A 370 -37.59 -18.56 -15.91
CA ARG A 370 -36.21 -18.32 -15.50
C ARG A 370 -35.41 -17.65 -16.61
N ASN A 371 -35.59 -18.08 -17.86
CA ASN A 371 -34.97 -17.45 -19.01
C ASN A 371 -35.47 -16.01 -19.21
N ARG A 372 -36.78 -15.74 -19.06
CA ARG A 372 -37.34 -14.38 -19.10
C ARG A 372 -36.86 -13.48 -17.95
N TYR A 373 -36.78 -14.01 -16.73
CA TYR A 373 -36.27 -13.28 -15.56
C TYR A 373 -34.79 -12.93 -15.71
N GLN A 374 -33.97 -13.87 -16.21
CA GLN A 374 -32.57 -13.62 -16.52
C GLN A 374 -32.38 -12.62 -17.66
N GLN A 375 -33.20 -12.68 -18.71
CA GLN A 375 -33.20 -11.66 -19.78
C GLN A 375 -33.56 -10.26 -19.27
N ILE A 376 -34.49 -10.15 -18.32
CA ILE A 376 -34.85 -8.86 -17.71
C ILE A 376 -33.76 -8.35 -16.76
N LEU A 377 -33.13 -9.25 -15.99
CA LEU A 377 -31.95 -8.92 -15.18
C LEU A 377 -30.78 -8.43 -16.02
N ASP A 378 -30.50 -9.08 -17.16
CA ASP A 378 -29.46 -8.63 -18.09
C ASP A 378 -29.81 -7.27 -18.72
N LYS A 379 -31.10 -7.03 -19.03
CA LYS A 379 -31.59 -5.71 -19.48
C LYS A 379 -31.50 -4.63 -18.40
N LEU A 380 -31.67 -4.97 -17.12
CA LEU A 380 -31.48 -4.07 -15.96
C LEU A 380 -30.02 -3.72 -15.73
N VAL A 381 -29.10 -4.66 -16.00
CA VAL A 381 -27.65 -4.42 -15.89
C VAL A 381 -27.14 -3.56 -17.07
N HIS A 382 -27.90 -3.44 -18.17
CA HIS A 382 -27.46 -2.77 -19.40
C HIS A 382 -28.38 -1.63 -19.93
N GLY A 383 -29.49 -1.29 -19.27
CA GLY A 383 -30.52 -0.38 -19.81
C GLY A 383 -31.06 0.68 -18.83
N LYS A 384 -31.46 1.83 -19.38
CA LYS A 384 -31.59 3.14 -18.71
C LYS A 384 -32.98 3.52 -18.16
N SER A 385 -33.80 2.57 -17.71
CA SER A 385 -35.04 2.90 -16.98
C SER A 385 -35.39 1.80 -15.98
N GLU A 386 -34.93 1.98 -14.74
CA GLU A 386 -35.11 1.02 -13.64
C GLU A 386 -36.58 0.86 -13.22
N GLU A 387 -37.41 1.90 -13.32
CA GLU A 387 -38.80 1.88 -12.87
C GLU A 387 -39.71 1.03 -13.76
N ALA A 388 -39.62 1.18 -15.09
CA ALA A 388 -40.40 0.39 -16.04
C ALA A 388 -40.06 -1.10 -15.93
N GLN A 389 -38.79 -1.41 -15.67
CA GLN A 389 -38.30 -2.79 -15.54
C GLN A 389 -38.64 -3.41 -14.18
N LEU A 390 -38.72 -2.60 -13.10
CA LEU A 390 -39.21 -3.03 -11.80
C LEU A 390 -40.72 -3.32 -11.83
N ALA A 391 -41.50 -2.53 -12.56
CA ALA A 391 -42.92 -2.78 -12.79
C ALA A 391 -43.16 -4.11 -13.52
N GLU A 392 -42.39 -4.39 -14.58
CA GLU A 392 -42.43 -5.65 -15.33
C GLU A 392 -42.08 -6.86 -14.44
N LEU A 393 -41.05 -6.73 -13.60
CA LEU A 393 -40.66 -7.75 -12.61
C LEU A 393 -41.79 -8.04 -11.62
N THR A 394 -42.44 -6.99 -11.13
CA THR A 394 -43.55 -7.10 -10.17
C THR A 394 -44.74 -7.81 -10.81
N ARG A 395 -45.02 -7.52 -12.10
CA ARG A 395 -46.08 -8.17 -12.88
C ARG A 395 -45.81 -9.66 -13.11
N LEU A 396 -44.61 -10.01 -13.58
CA LEU A 396 -44.21 -11.41 -13.78
C LEU A 396 -44.25 -12.19 -12.47
N GLN A 397 -43.95 -11.53 -11.36
CA GLN A 397 -44.01 -12.14 -10.05
C GLN A 397 -45.45 -12.41 -9.59
N GLN A 398 -46.39 -11.50 -9.89
CA GLN A 398 -47.82 -11.72 -9.65
C GLN A 398 -48.37 -12.86 -10.52
N GLU A 399 -48.00 -12.92 -11.81
CA GLU A 399 -48.37 -14.04 -12.70
C GLU A 399 -47.82 -15.37 -12.18
N LEU A 400 -46.56 -15.39 -11.72
CA LEU A 400 -45.98 -16.57 -11.08
C LEU A 400 -46.79 -16.96 -9.84
N ARG A 401 -47.11 -16.02 -8.94
CA ARG A 401 -47.93 -16.31 -7.75
C ARG A 401 -49.29 -16.90 -8.10
N GLY A 402 -49.95 -16.37 -9.12
CA GLY A 402 -51.29 -16.82 -9.53
C GLY A 402 -51.33 -18.24 -10.11
N LYS A 403 -50.20 -18.78 -10.58
CA LYS A 403 -50.09 -20.16 -11.08
C LYS A 403 -49.50 -21.15 -10.06
N ILE A 404 -49.13 -20.65 -8.88
CA ILE A 404 -48.45 -21.40 -7.82
C ILE A 404 -49.41 -21.84 -6.72
N ILE A 405 -50.52 -21.11 -6.56
CA ILE A 405 -51.71 -21.49 -5.82
C ILE A 405 -52.56 -22.35 -6.76
#